data_AF-A0A011QS43-F1
#
_entry.id   AF-A0A011QS43-F1
#
_cell.length_a   1.000
_cell.length_b   1.000
_cell.length_c   1.000
_cell.angle_alpha   90.00
_cell.angle_beta   90.00
_cell.angle_gamma   90.00
#
_symmetry.space_group_name_H-M   'P 1'
#
loop_
_entity.id
_entity.type
_entity.pdbx_description
1 polymer ?
#
loop_
_entity_poly.entity_id
_entity_poly.type
_entity_poly.pdbx_seq_one_letter_code
_entity_poly.pdbx_strand_id
1 'polypeptide(L)'
;MAKILDPDLLTYIVDGSPSTENLRFNTSTKKIRLVAGGSLVAKDGVTGQCLFSKIKEVIRASSILISVVLPVREMIHDESMELINGWEFEDSTTLKMVRDCGVAYIATNGKPTAMYACFVTLGTVLSGAPYYVYDSATNATTQAFTHVVLNDSFCINELVQIYLDTNADGTPDYDRRGYAKVFLRTGGYTFDESDNGEIGYPVLTYKKYNFPISHQVDANVTVNDATVSAYTGMGITWYASAQSASLGTNGPYNYHAIIGANGKSHLETYSWVQWKLRQNADIDDGAGNRTGSVAAALVFMDGTTLKTRYQTGVGGVHVAGIAASSYNFIAEADDTGAYRTYPYTAALTCEFDSYLVADAGPSKFWVFAASDYGTPGSSPINDASATDIAGNVTAASMAFSYNWVTDVDVVGVAIGTDDAKIAIAYGTIEQSTGNKLVFVAGQERWYVNP
;
A
#
# COMPACT_ATOMS: atom_id res chain seq x y z
N MET A 1 16.36 16.88 -8.64
CA MET A 1 17.25 16.33 -9.66
C MET A 1 17.78 17.51 -10.45
N ALA A 2 19.10 17.72 -10.46
CA ALA A 2 19.72 18.91 -11.06
C ALA A 2 20.02 18.68 -12.55
N LYS A 3 18.95 18.50 -13.34
CA LYS A 3 19.03 18.18 -14.78
C LYS A 3 19.81 19.25 -15.56
N ILE A 4 20.57 18.85 -16.58
CA ILE A 4 21.15 19.80 -17.53
C ILE A 4 20.03 20.38 -18.42
N LEU A 5 19.95 21.71 -18.44
CA LEU A 5 19.00 22.49 -19.24
C LEU A 5 19.68 23.35 -20.31
N ASP A 6 20.96 23.68 -20.10
CA ASP A 6 21.75 24.53 -20.98
C ASP A 6 22.65 23.69 -21.90
N PRO A 7 22.46 23.74 -23.24
CA PRO A 7 23.28 23.02 -24.21
C PRO A 7 24.78 23.33 -24.11
N ASP A 8 25.17 24.52 -23.64
CA ASP A 8 26.58 24.91 -23.53
C ASP A 8 27.33 24.11 -22.45
N LEU A 9 26.61 23.51 -21.51
CA LEU A 9 27.19 22.62 -20.49
C LEU A 9 27.51 21.22 -21.00
N LEU A 10 27.09 20.85 -22.21
CA LEU A 10 27.39 19.58 -22.84
C LEU A 10 28.58 19.73 -23.78
N THR A 11 29.71 19.15 -23.41
CA THR A 11 30.86 19.02 -24.32
C THR A 11 30.56 17.94 -25.36
N TYR A 12 31.10 18.07 -26.58
CA TYR A 12 30.79 17.14 -27.67
C TYR A 12 32.00 16.78 -28.54
N ILE A 13 31.89 15.64 -29.23
CA ILE A 13 32.84 15.19 -30.25
C ILE A 13 32.12 14.45 -31.39
N VAL A 14 32.62 14.59 -32.62
CA VAL A 14 32.12 13.89 -33.82
C VAL A 14 33.27 13.10 -34.43
N ASP A 15 33.14 11.77 -34.52
CA ASP A 15 34.14 10.84 -35.10
C ASP A 15 35.60 11.04 -34.62
N GLY A 16 35.77 11.52 -33.40
CA GLY A 16 37.09 11.75 -32.80
C GLY A 16 37.46 10.69 -31.75
N SER A 17 38.69 10.75 -31.26
CA SER A 17 39.12 9.98 -30.09
C SER A 17 38.61 10.68 -28.83
N PRO A 18 37.63 10.11 -28.11
CA PRO A 18 37.04 10.79 -26.97
C PRO A 18 38.02 10.86 -25.79
N SER A 19 38.00 11.97 -25.07
CA SER A 19 38.75 12.19 -23.85
C SER A 19 37.80 12.33 -22.66
N THR A 20 37.03 13.40 -22.61
CA THR A 20 36.10 13.75 -21.53
C THR A 20 34.73 14.21 -22.04
N GLU A 21 34.49 14.16 -23.36
CA GLU A 21 33.31 14.76 -23.95
C GLU A 21 32.04 13.98 -23.62
N ASN A 22 30.99 14.73 -23.26
CA ASN A 22 29.71 14.18 -22.81
C ASN A 22 28.86 13.61 -23.93
N LEU A 23 28.78 14.31 -25.07
CA LEU A 23 27.94 13.94 -26.21
C LEU A 23 28.82 13.49 -27.38
N ARG A 24 28.71 12.22 -27.78
CA ARG A 24 29.58 11.63 -28.80
C ARG A 24 28.76 11.16 -29.98
N PHE A 25 29.19 11.52 -31.19
CA PHE A 25 28.58 11.07 -32.44
C PHE A 25 29.55 10.15 -33.18
N ASN A 26 29.04 9.00 -33.60
CA ASN A 26 29.71 8.11 -34.55
C ASN A 26 28.90 8.09 -35.84
N THR A 27 29.40 8.70 -36.91
CA THR A 27 28.67 8.78 -38.19
C THR A 27 28.72 7.48 -38.98
N SER A 28 29.70 6.61 -38.72
CA SER A 28 29.85 5.31 -39.39
C SER A 28 28.81 4.31 -38.90
N THR A 29 28.61 4.23 -37.57
CA THR A 29 27.59 3.36 -36.96
C THR A 29 26.26 4.05 -36.72
N LYS A 30 26.19 5.37 -36.97
CA LYS A 30 25.02 6.24 -36.72
C LYS A 30 24.55 6.16 -35.27
N LYS A 31 25.48 6.29 -34.33
CA LYS A 31 25.18 6.23 -32.89
C LYS A 31 25.44 7.56 -32.20
N ILE A 32 24.54 7.92 -31.29
CA ILE A 32 24.70 9.03 -30.36
C ILE A 32 24.89 8.44 -28.96
N ARG A 33 25.93 8.88 -28.25
CA ARG A 33 26.22 8.41 -26.89
C ARG A 33 26.29 9.57 -25.92
N LEU A 34 25.69 9.40 -24.75
CA LEU A 34 25.95 10.24 -23.58
C LEU A 34 26.96 9.54 -22.67
N VAL A 35 27.91 10.29 -22.14
CA VAL A 35 28.89 9.82 -21.15
C VAL A 35 28.91 10.79 -19.98
N ALA A 36 28.57 10.27 -18.80
CA ALA A 36 28.65 11.03 -17.56
C ALA A 36 30.10 11.42 -17.26
N GLY A 37 30.29 12.65 -16.80
CA GLY A 37 31.59 13.29 -16.59
C GLY A 37 31.45 14.81 -16.69
N GLY A 38 32.36 15.57 -16.08
CA GLY A 38 32.24 17.03 -16.03
C GLY A 38 30.88 17.46 -15.46
N SER A 39 30.12 18.25 -16.23
CA SER A 39 28.79 18.75 -15.85
C SER A 39 27.68 17.69 -15.89
N LEU A 40 27.84 16.60 -16.66
CA LEU A 40 26.80 15.57 -16.81
C LEU A 40 26.94 14.50 -15.72
N VAL A 41 25.98 14.47 -14.80
CA VAL A 41 25.85 13.41 -13.79
C VAL A 41 24.78 12.42 -14.24
N ALA A 42 25.09 11.12 -14.25
CA ALA A 42 24.19 10.09 -14.79
C ALA A 42 22.80 10.08 -14.13
N LYS A 43 22.75 10.25 -12.79
CA LYS A 43 21.47 10.30 -12.06
C LYS A 43 20.62 11.50 -12.46
N ASP A 44 21.26 12.64 -12.71
CA ASP A 44 20.56 13.88 -13.01
C ASP A 44 20.16 13.96 -14.49
N GLY A 45 21.04 13.55 -15.40
CA GLY A 45 20.77 13.49 -16.83
C GLY A 45 20.64 14.85 -17.50
N VAL A 46 20.13 14.82 -18.73
CA VAL A 46 19.93 15.98 -19.61
C VAL A 46 18.49 15.98 -20.12
N THR A 47 17.83 17.14 -20.16
CA THR A 47 16.48 17.22 -20.74
C THR A 47 16.52 16.97 -22.25
N GLY A 48 15.50 16.30 -22.79
CA GLY A 48 15.43 16.05 -24.23
C GLY A 48 15.45 17.34 -25.05
N GLN A 49 14.87 18.43 -24.55
CA GLN A 49 14.94 19.75 -25.18
C GLN A 49 16.38 20.29 -25.24
N CYS A 50 17.14 20.16 -24.15
CA CYS A 50 18.55 20.55 -24.12
C CYS A 50 19.38 19.66 -25.08
N LEU A 51 19.16 18.35 -25.05
CA LEU A 51 19.86 17.40 -25.91
C LEU A 51 19.58 17.66 -27.40
N PHE A 52 18.32 17.87 -27.77
CA PHE A 52 17.91 18.20 -29.14
C PHE A 52 18.53 19.52 -29.61
N SER A 53 18.49 20.56 -28.77
CA SER A 53 19.13 21.85 -29.04
C SER A 53 20.64 21.68 -29.25
N LYS A 54 21.30 20.88 -28.39
CA LYS A 54 22.73 20.60 -28.54
C LYS A 54 23.05 19.87 -29.84
N ILE A 55 22.27 18.86 -30.22
CA ILE A 55 22.44 18.15 -31.49
C ILE A 55 22.41 19.14 -32.66
N LYS A 56 21.47 20.10 -32.67
CA LYS A 56 21.40 21.13 -33.72
C LYS A 56 22.63 22.05 -33.75
N GLU A 57 23.15 22.44 -32.59
CA GLU A 57 24.39 23.22 -32.51
C GLU A 57 25.58 22.46 -33.11
N VAL A 58 25.70 21.17 -32.78
CA VAL A 58 26.78 20.31 -33.30
C VAL A 58 26.65 20.12 -34.81
N ILE A 59 25.43 19.93 -35.33
CA ILE A 59 25.18 19.86 -36.78
C ILE A 59 25.64 21.14 -37.47
N ARG A 60 25.36 22.31 -36.88
CA ARG A 60 25.77 23.61 -37.44
C ARG A 60 27.28 23.82 -37.40
N ALA A 61 27.95 23.30 -36.37
CA ALA A 61 29.37 23.55 -36.13
C ALA A 61 30.32 22.53 -36.80
N SER A 62 29.89 21.27 -36.98
CA SER A 62 30.73 20.18 -37.49
C SER A 62 30.59 20.00 -38.99
N SER A 63 31.69 20.17 -39.73
CA SER A 63 31.75 19.88 -41.16
C SER A 63 31.58 18.39 -41.49
N ILE A 64 31.84 17.50 -40.52
CA ILE A 64 31.63 16.05 -40.66
C ILE A 64 30.14 15.74 -40.50
N LEU A 65 29.52 16.16 -39.39
CA LEU A 65 28.13 15.80 -39.09
C LEU A 65 27.13 16.42 -40.08
N ILE A 66 27.41 17.64 -40.58
CA ILE A 66 26.55 18.28 -41.60
C ILE A 66 26.63 17.59 -42.96
N SER A 67 27.69 16.81 -43.21
CA SER A 67 27.92 16.14 -44.51
C SER A 67 27.24 14.77 -44.64
N VAL A 68 26.64 14.26 -43.55
CA VAL A 68 25.96 12.96 -43.52
C VAL A 68 24.45 13.12 -43.36
N VAL A 69 23.70 12.03 -43.60
CA VAL A 69 22.26 12.01 -43.34
C VAL A 69 21.98 12.32 -41.87
N LEU A 70 21.19 13.38 -41.63
CA LEU A 70 21.04 13.98 -40.30
C LEU A 70 20.33 13.04 -39.31
N PRO A 71 20.68 13.09 -38.01
CA PRO A 71 20.14 12.21 -36.98
C PRO A 71 18.74 12.56 -36.50
N VAL A 72 18.34 13.82 -36.63
CA VAL A 72 17.07 14.34 -36.09
C VAL A 72 16.35 15.15 -37.15
N ARG A 73 15.01 15.11 -37.14
CA ARG A 73 14.17 15.98 -37.98
C ARG A 73 13.55 17.10 -37.16
N GLU A 74 12.74 16.71 -36.20
CA GLU A 74 11.95 17.62 -35.39
C GLU A 74 11.82 17.09 -33.97
N MET A 75 11.55 18.01 -33.05
CA MET A 75 11.08 17.70 -31.72
C MET A 75 9.60 18.06 -31.70
N ILE A 76 8.75 17.09 -31.41
CA ILE A 76 7.31 17.27 -31.37
C ILE A 76 6.97 17.71 -29.95
N HIS A 77 6.72 19.02 -29.79
CA HIS A 77 6.65 19.69 -28.50
C HIS A 77 7.95 19.53 -27.69
N ASP A 78 8.01 20.06 -26.47
CA ASP A 78 9.16 19.93 -25.57
C ASP A 78 9.28 18.54 -24.91
N GLU A 79 8.52 17.54 -25.39
CA GLU A 79 8.37 16.24 -24.74
C GLU A 79 8.62 15.02 -25.65
N SER A 80 8.85 15.18 -26.96
CA SER A 80 9.05 14.03 -27.88
C SER A 80 10.10 14.31 -28.95
N MET A 81 11.03 13.38 -29.16
CA MET A 81 12.09 13.49 -30.18
C MET A 81 12.15 12.24 -31.07
N GLU A 82 12.44 12.43 -32.36
CA GLU A 82 12.64 11.34 -33.31
C GLU A 82 14.10 11.30 -33.77
N LEU A 83 14.74 10.14 -33.62
CA LEU A 83 15.98 9.81 -34.32
C LEU A 83 15.62 9.12 -35.64
N ILE A 84 16.18 9.61 -36.74
CA ILE A 84 15.82 9.22 -38.10
C ILE A 84 17.04 8.71 -38.87
N ASN A 85 16.82 8.20 -40.09
CA ASN A 85 17.89 7.79 -41.02
C ASN A 85 18.82 6.70 -40.46
N GLY A 86 18.32 5.86 -39.54
CA GLY A 86 19.07 4.79 -38.88
C GLY A 86 19.97 5.29 -37.74
N TRP A 87 19.80 6.53 -37.29
CA TRP A 87 20.45 7.00 -36.07
C TRP A 87 19.73 6.49 -34.83
N GLU A 88 20.50 6.07 -33.84
CA GLU A 88 20.00 5.54 -32.56
C GLU A 88 20.91 5.99 -31.42
N PHE A 89 20.43 5.85 -30.18
CA PHE A 89 21.35 5.93 -29.04
C PHE A 89 22.22 4.67 -28.98
N GLU A 90 23.46 4.82 -28.51
CA GLU A 90 24.43 3.72 -28.50
C GLU A 90 24.04 2.60 -27.53
N ASP A 91 23.60 2.95 -26.33
CA ASP A 91 23.38 2.01 -25.24
C ASP A 91 22.23 2.42 -24.31
N SER A 92 21.81 1.48 -23.45
CA SER A 92 20.82 1.72 -22.41
C SER A 92 21.26 2.81 -21.44
N THR A 93 22.56 2.94 -21.17
CA THR A 93 23.10 3.99 -20.30
C THR A 93 22.80 5.38 -20.85
N THR A 94 22.92 5.57 -22.16
CA THR A 94 22.54 6.82 -22.84
C THR A 94 21.04 7.09 -22.71
N LEU A 95 20.20 6.09 -23.00
CA LEU A 95 18.74 6.19 -22.84
C LEU A 95 18.35 6.60 -21.41
N LYS A 96 18.99 5.99 -20.41
CA LYS A 96 18.74 6.26 -18.99
C LYS A 96 19.27 7.61 -18.51
N MET A 97 19.97 8.40 -19.34
CA MET A 97 20.37 9.78 -19.02
C MET A 97 19.52 10.86 -19.72
N VAL A 98 18.58 10.49 -20.59
CA VAL A 98 17.62 11.44 -21.19
C VAL A 98 16.46 11.67 -20.22
N ARG A 99 16.06 12.93 -20.06
CA ARG A 99 15.02 13.39 -19.12
C ARG A 99 13.91 14.12 -19.84
N ASP A 100 12.72 14.08 -19.24
CA ASP A 100 11.53 14.88 -19.63
C ASP A 100 11.06 14.73 -21.09
N CYS A 101 11.53 13.72 -21.81
CA CYS A 101 11.25 13.57 -23.24
C CYS A 101 11.23 12.10 -23.62
N GLY A 102 10.22 11.69 -24.39
CA GLY A 102 10.20 10.39 -25.04
C GLY A 102 10.94 10.41 -26.37
N VAL A 103 11.41 9.24 -26.81
CA VAL A 103 12.24 9.10 -28.01
C VAL A 103 11.72 7.97 -28.89
N ALA A 104 11.59 8.21 -30.18
CA ALA A 104 11.34 7.16 -31.17
C ALA A 104 12.49 7.05 -32.16
N TYR A 105 12.78 5.82 -32.58
CA TYR A 105 13.67 5.55 -33.71
C TYR A 105 12.81 5.28 -34.92
N ILE A 106 13.01 6.04 -36.00
CA ILE A 106 12.19 5.99 -37.21
C ILE A 106 13.04 5.51 -38.38
N ALA A 107 12.62 4.40 -38.99
CA ALA A 107 13.25 3.85 -40.18
C ALA A 107 12.99 4.72 -41.42
N THR A 108 13.74 4.45 -42.49
CA THR A 108 13.64 5.19 -43.76
C THR A 108 12.28 5.04 -44.45
N ASN A 109 11.51 3.99 -44.12
CA ASN A 109 10.14 3.79 -44.58
C ASN A 109 9.09 4.54 -43.75
N GLY A 110 9.51 5.36 -42.79
CA GLY A 110 8.65 6.17 -41.92
C GLY A 110 8.03 5.41 -40.76
N LYS A 111 8.33 4.12 -40.58
CA LYS A 111 7.83 3.32 -39.46
C LYS A 111 8.79 3.37 -38.27
N PRO A 112 8.26 3.34 -37.03
CA PRO A 112 9.08 3.28 -35.83
C PRO A 112 9.74 1.90 -35.70
N THR A 113 11.03 1.84 -35.39
CA THR A 113 11.72 0.60 -34.98
C THR A 113 11.75 0.43 -33.47
N ALA A 114 11.69 1.52 -32.71
CA ALA A 114 11.56 1.49 -31.25
C ALA A 114 10.86 2.76 -30.75
N MET A 115 10.13 2.64 -29.64
CA MET A 115 9.61 3.79 -28.90
C MET A 115 9.98 3.68 -27.42
N TYR A 116 10.39 4.81 -26.86
CA TYR A 116 10.71 4.99 -25.46
C TYR A 116 9.86 6.11 -24.88
N ALA A 117 9.09 5.81 -23.86
CA ALA A 117 8.37 6.80 -23.06
C ALA A 117 9.25 7.25 -21.91
N CYS A 118 9.15 8.53 -21.53
CA CYS A 118 9.80 9.01 -20.30
C CYS A 118 8.84 8.84 -19.13
N PHE A 119 9.18 7.95 -18.20
CA PHE A 119 8.40 7.75 -16.99
C PHE A 119 8.91 8.69 -15.92
N VAL A 120 8.01 9.49 -15.36
CA VAL A 120 8.28 10.43 -14.28
C VAL A 120 7.35 10.12 -13.13
N THR A 121 7.89 9.89 -11.94
CA THR A 121 7.06 9.70 -10.74
C THR A 121 6.80 11.03 -10.07
N LEU A 122 5.55 11.35 -9.76
CA LEU A 122 5.19 12.57 -9.04
C LEU A 122 4.89 12.27 -7.58
N GLY A 123 5.51 13.02 -6.67
CA GLY A 123 5.33 12.84 -5.23
C GLY A 123 6.65 12.49 -4.55
N THR A 124 6.70 12.69 -3.24
CA THR A 124 7.94 12.49 -2.47
C THR A 124 8.12 11.02 -2.14
N VAL A 125 9.21 10.42 -2.64
CA VAL A 125 9.65 9.08 -2.26
C VAL A 125 10.78 9.18 -1.24
N LEU A 126 10.48 8.83 0.00
CA LEU A 126 11.40 8.90 1.15
C LEU A 126 12.39 7.72 1.24
N SER A 127 12.08 6.56 0.66
CA SER A 127 12.86 5.32 0.84
C SER A 127 12.49 4.25 -0.20
N GLY A 128 13.41 3.33 -0.47
CA GLY A 128 13.25 2.27 -1.48
C GLY A 128 13.18 2.81 -2.91
N ALA A 129 13.11 1.90 -3.88
CA ALA A 129 13.05 2.23 -5.29
C ALA A 129 11.68 1.83 -5.86
N PRO A 130 10.98 2.75 -6.55
CA PRO A 130 9.87 2.36 -7.39
C PRO A 130 10.31 1.31 -8.43
N TYR A 131 9.35 0.53 -8.90
CA TYR A 131 9.52 -0.42 -10.00
C TYR A 131 8.24 -0.45 -10.85
N TYR A 132 8.27 -1.11 -12.00
CA TYR A 132 7.14 -1.13 -12.91
C TYR A 132 6.92 -2.49 -13.58
N VAL A 133 5.77 -2.66 -14.21
CA VAL A 133 5.42 -3.82 -15.04
C VAL A 133 4.74 -3.36 -16.33
N TYR A 134 4.66 -4.24 -17.33
CA TYR A 134 3.92 -4.02 -18.58
C TYR A 134 2.75 -4.99 -18.78
N ASP A 135 2.49 -5.83 -17.79
CA ASP A 135 1.44 -6.84 -17.83
C ASP A 135 0.48 -6.58 -16.68
N SER A 136 -0.83 -6.67 -16.96
CA SER A 136 -1.88 -6.56 -15.96
C SER A 136 -2.05 -7.86 -15.14
N ALA A 137 -1.28 -8.90 -15.46
CA ALA A 137 -1.26 -10.16 -14.75
C ALA A 137 -0.74 -10.01 -13.31
N THR A 138 -1.34 -10.79 -12.41
CA THR A 138 -1.02 -10.83 -10.99
C THR A 138 0.32 -11.51 -10.67
N ASN A 139 1.01 -12.05 -11.67
CA ASN A 139 2.33 -12.70 -11.58
C ASN A 139 3.33 -12.08 -12.57
N ALA A 140 3.12 -10.80 -12.92
CA ALA A 140 3.99 -10.06 -13.81
C ALA A 140 5.44 -9.97 -13.29
N THR A 141 6.39 -10.02 -14.23
CA THR A 141 7.81 -9.77 -13.93
C THR A 141 8.05 -8.28 -13.73
N THR A 142 8.59 -7.91 -12.58
CA THR A 142 8.95 -6.52 -12.26
C THR A 142 10.16 -6.06 -13.05
N GLN A 143 10.19 -4.76 -13.37
CA GLN A 143 11.28 -4.06 -14.01
C GLN A 143 11.74 -2.93 -13.10
N ALA A 144 13.05 -2.79 -12.94
CA ALA A 144 13.64 -1.77 -12.07
C ALA A 144 13.93 -0.48 -12.85
N PHE A 145 13.74 0.66 -12.17
CA PHE A 145 14.35 1.90 -12.61
C PHE A 145 15.82 1.95 -12.18
N THR A 146 16.64 2.65 -12.94
CA THR A 146 18.10 2.72 -12.72
C THR A 146 18.55 3.99 -12.02
N HIS A 147 17.81 5.09 -12.19
CA HIS A 147 18.12 6.36 -11.56
C HIS A 147 17.00 6.80 -10.62
N VAL A 148 17.23 6.57 -9.32
CA VAL A 148 16.31 6.87 -8.23
C VAL A 148 16.85 8.05 -7.42
N VAL A 149 16.05 9.10 -7.26
CA VAL A 149 16.40 10.29 -6.47
C VAL A 149 15.41 10.45 -5.32
N LEU A 150 15.81 9.99 -4.14
CA LEU A 150 14.97 10.09 -2.93
C LEU A 150 14.83 11.52 -2.43
N ASN A 151 13.76 11.77 -1.68
CA ASN A 151 13.41 13.07 -1.10
C ASN A 151 13.22 14.17 -2.15
N ASP A 152 12.75 13.77 -3.33
CA ASP A 152 12.48 14.63 -4.47
C ASP A 152 11.04 14.42 -4.94
N SER A 153 10.42 15.47 -5.47
CA SER A 153 9.10 15.40 -6.11
C SER A 153 9.12 14.61 -7.43
N PHE A 154 10.31 14.36 -7.98
CA PHE A 154 10.54 13.63 -9.23
C PHE A 154 11.54 12.48 -9.03
N CYS A 155 11.17 11.51 -8.20
CA CYS A 155 12.07 10.42 -7.80
C CYS A 155 12.63 9.62 -9.00
N ILE A 156 11.77 9.32 -9.97
CA ILE A 156 12.12 8.68 -11.24
C ILE A 156 11.93 9.69 -12.37
N ASN A 157 12.86 9.71 -13.31
CA ASN A 157 12.76 10.42 -14.58
C ASN A 157 13.68 9.72 -15.59
N GLU A 158 13.17 8.69 -16.26
CA GLU A 158 13.99 7.91 -17.20
C GLU A 158 13.19 7.34 -18.37
N LEU A 159 13.88 7.07 -19.48
CA LEU A 159 13.30 6.40 -20.63
C LEU A 159 13.06 4.92 -20.36
N VAL A 160 11.89 4.47 -20.82
CA VAL A 160 11.33 3.14 -20.65
C VAL A 160 10.83 2.68 -22.02
N GLN A 161 11.34 1.55 -22.52
CA GLN A 161 11.00 1.07 -23.86
C GLN A 161 9.61 0.46 -23.88
N ILE A 162 8.73 0.98 -24.74
CA ILE A 162 7.32 0.58 -24.80
C ILE A 162 6.96 -0.11 -26.12
N TYR A 163 7.84 -0.09 -27.11
CA TYR A 163 7.62 -0.67 -28.44
C TYR A 163 8.94 -1.07 -29.09
N LEU A 164 8.94 -2.19 -29.80
CA LEU A 164 10.05 -2.63 -30.65
C LEU A 164 9.51 -3.29 -31.93
N ASP A 165 10.08 -2.90 -33.07
CA ASP A 165 9.90 -3.49 -34.40
C ASP A 165 11.28 -3.43 -35.10
N THR A 166 12.10 -4.45 -34.93
CA THR A 166 13.51 -4.43 -35.37
C THR A 166 13.64 -4.32 -36.89
N ASN A 167 12.65 -4.78 -37.65
CA ASN A 167 12.69 -4.82 -39.11
C ASN A 167 11.87 -3.69 -39.78
N ALA A 168 11.15 -2.90 -38.98
CA ALA A 168 10.27 -1.82 -39.43
C ALA A 168 9.20 -2.27 -40.44
N ASP A 169 8.73 -3.53 -40.36
CA ASP A 169 7.72 -4.05 -41.28
C ASP A 169 6.29 -3.63 -40.88
N GLY A 170 6.11 -3.01 -39.71
CA GLY A 170 4.83 -2.58 -39.15
C GLY A 170 4.21 -3.60 -38.19
N THR A 171 4.85 -4.74 -37.99
CA THR A 171 4.50 -5.80 -37.04
C THR A 171 5.51 -5.78 -35.90
N PRO A 172 5.14 -5.30 -34.71
CA PRO A 172 6.09 -5.21 -33.61
C PRO A 172 6.56 -6.58 -33.12
N ASP A 173 7.85 -6.68 -32.79
CA ASP A 173 8.42 -7.79 -32.00
C ASP A 173 7.78 -7.83 -30.61
N TYR A 174 7.53 -6.67 -30.01
CA TYR A 174 6.64 -6.51 -28.87
C TYR A 174 6.02 -5.10 -28.80
N ASP A 175 4.80 -5.06 -28.26
CA ASP A 175 4.05 -3.83 -28.02
C ASP A 175 3.55 -3.78 -26.57
N ARG A 176 4.12 -2.87 -25.79
CA ARG A 176 3.81 -2.66 -24.36
C ARG A 176 3.10 -1.34 -24.12
N ARG A 177 2.56 -0.72 -25.17
CA ARG A 177 1.94 0.60 -25.09
C ARG A 177 0.59 0.57 -24.39
N GLY A 178 -0.08 -0.58 -24.35
CA GLY A 178 -1.42 -0.70 -23.77
C GLY A 178 -1.46 -0.70 -22.24
N TYR A 179 -0.36 -1.09 -21.58
CA TYR A 179 -0.34 -1.19 -20.13
C TYR A 179 1.05 -0.91 -19.55
N ALA A 180 1.08 -0.06 -18.53
CA ALA A 180 2.21 0.08 -17.63
C ALA A 180 1.71 0.50 -16.25
N LYS A 181 2.24 -0.13 -15.21
CA LYS A 181 1.93 0.22 -13.81
C LYS A 181 3.21 0.36 -13.02
N VAL A 182 3.29 1.44 -12.24
CA VAL A 182 4.39 1.75 -11.33
C VAL A 182 3.96 1.44 -9.91
N PHE A 183 4.86 0.88 -9.12
CA PHE A 183 4.65 0.51 -7.73
C PHE A 183 5.71 1.11 -6.82
N LEU A 184 5.31 1.46 -5.61
CA LEU A 184 6.19 1.83 -4.50
C LEU A 184 5.83 1.00 -3.27
N ARG A 185 6.72 0.05 -2.92
CA ARG A 185 6.49 -0.90 -1.82
C ARG A 185 7.74 -1.03 -0.97
N THR A 186 7.84 -0.19 0.04
CA THR A 186 8.97 -0.18 0.98
C THR A 186 8.47 -0.53 2.37
N GLY A 187 9.16 -1.46 3.07
CA GLY A 187 8.78 -1.86 4.42
C GLY A 187 8.80 -0.67 5.39
N GLY A 188 7.76 -0.54 6.22
CA GLY A 188 7.58 0.56 7.17
C GLY A 188 7.02 1.86 6.56
N TYR A 189 6.61 1.84 5.29
CA TYR A 189 5.99 2.97 4.60
C TYR A 189 4.64 2.57 4.00
N THR A 190 3.78 3.56 3.77
CA THR A 190 2.52 3.35 3.05
C THR A 190 2.78 2.92 1.61
N PHE A 191 1.94 2.05 1.04
CA PHE A 191 2.08 1.61 -0.34
C PHE A 191 1.31 2.49 -1.30
N ASP A 192 1.86 2.63 -2.49
CA ASP A 192 1.23 3.38 -3.57
C ASP A 192 1.53 2.75 -4.93
N GLU A 193 0.62 2.96 -5.87
CA GLU A 193 0.69 2.43 -7.22
C GLU A 193 -0.07 3.34 -8.20
N SER A 194 0.37 3.39 -9.44
CA SER A 194 -0.29 4.18 -10.48
C SER A 194 -0.11 3.54 -11.85
N ASP A 195 -1.20 3.42 -12.60
CA ASP A 195 -1.18 2.89 -13.96
C ASP A 195 -1.48 3.91 -15.06
N ASN A 196 -1.14 3.54 -16.29
CA ASN A 196 -1.28 4.39 -17.48
C ASN A 196 -2.74 4.75 -17.79
N GLY A 197 -3.70 3.89 -17.46
CA GLY A 197 -5.12 4.16 -17.63
C GLY A 197 -5.60 5.25 -16.68
N GLU A 198 -5.23 5.16 -15.40
CA GLU A 198 -5.58 6.13 -14.35
C GLU A 198 -5.04 7.53 -14.61
N ILE A 199 -3.86 7.64 -15.23
CA ILE A 199 -3.29 8.94 -15.63
C ILE A 199 -3.85 9.48 -16.96
N GLY A 200 -4.87 8.83 -17.54
CA GLY A 200 -5.59 9.27 -18.73
C GLY A 200 -4.95 8.86 -20.06
N TYR A 201 -4.04 7.87 -20.06
CA TYR A 201 -3.29 7.44 -21.25
C TYR A 201 -3.39 5.92 -21.46
N PRO A 202 -4.54 5.42 -21.95
CA PRO A 202 -4.75 3.99 -22.20
C PRO A 202 -3.81 3.42 -23.28
N VAL A 203 -3.21 4.28 -24.11
CA VAL A 203 -2.16 3.91 -25.05
C VAL A 203 -0.99 4.88 -24.91
N LEU A 204 0.17 4.35 -24.54
CA LEU A 204 1.42 5.10 -24.44
C LEU A 204 2.04 5.35 -25.82
N THR A 205 2.80 6.42 -25.93
CA THR A 205 3.63 6.81 -27.08
C THR A 205 4.96 7.36 -26.59
N TYR A 206 5.85 7.78 -27.49
CA TYR A 206 7.19 8.29 -27.17
C TYR A 206 7.16 9.72 -26.62
N LYS A 207 6.51 9.94 -25.47
CA LYS A 207 6.48 11.21 -24.75
C LYS A 207 6.70 11.03 -23.24
N LYS A 208 6.61 12.12 -22.49
CA LYS A 208 6.65 12.13 -21.02
C LYS A 208 5.30 11.73 -20.41
N TYR A 209 5.36 10.89 -19.38
CA TYR A 209 4.21 10.49 -18.56
C TYR A 209 4.51 10.66 -17.08
N ASN A 210 3.53 11.21 -16.38
CA ASN A 210 3.61 11.47 -14.95
C ASN A 210 2.77 10.44 -14.20
N PHE A 211 3.42 9.58 -13.42
CA PHE A 211 2.80 8.58 -12.56
C PHE A 211 2.80 9.09 -11.11
N PRO A 212 1.66 9.56 -10.57
CA PRO A 212 1.59 9.99 -9.18
C PRO A 212 1.83 8.81 -8.25
N ILE A 213 2.89 8.87 -7.45
CA ILE A 213 3.17 7.94 -6.37
C ILE A 213 3.86 8.67 -5.21
N SER A 214 3.47 8.36 -4.00
CA SER A 214 4.10 8.90 -2.81
C SER A 214 4.00 7.93 -1.65
N HIS A 215 4.85 8.11 -0.64
CA HIS A 215 4.67 7.38 0.59
C HIS A 215 5.10 8.19 1.80
N GLN A 216 4.64 7.75 2.95
CA GLN A 216 5.01 8.29 4.25
C GLN A 216 5.32 7.14 5.19
N VAL A 217 6.03 7.45 6.29
CA VAL A 217 6.26 6.46 7.35
C VAL A 217 4.90 5.97 7.85
N ASP A 218 4.72 4.65 7.88
CA ASP A 218 3.48 4.04 8.32
C ASP A 218 3.60 3.56 9.76
N ALA A 219 3.10 4.36 10.69
CA ALA A 219 3.14 4.06 12.12
C ALA A 219 2.31 2.83 12.51
N ASN A 220 1.40 2.37 11.65
CA ASN A 220 0.57 1.19 11.90
C ASN A 220 1.26 -0.12 11.51
N VAL A 221 2.38 -0.06 10.77
CA VAL A 221 3.28 -1.23 10.59
C VAL A 221 4.09 -1.38 11.87
N THR A 222 3.50 -2.05 12.86
CA THR A 222 4.03 -2.16 14.23
C THR A 222 4.89 -3.41 14.45
N VAL A 223 4.85 -4.36 13.52
CA VAL A 223 5.56 -5.62 13.62
C VAL A 223 6.62 -5.71 12.53
N ASN A 224 7.86 -6.00 12.91
CA ASN A 224 8.97 -6.10 11.97
C ASN A 224 8.87 -7.34 11.07
N ASP A 225 9.58 -7.29 9.93
CA ASP A 225 9.59 -8.33 8.90
C ASP A 225 10.06 -9.71 9.42
N ALA A 226 11.05 -9.74 10.32
CA ALA A 226 11.54 -10.99 10.88
C ALA A 226 10.47 -11.71 11.70
N THR A 227 9.69 -10.97 12.49
CA THR A 227 8.59 -11.51 13.28
C THR A 227 7.43 -11.96 12.39
N VAL A 228 6.97 -11.13 11.45
CA VAL A 228 5.82 -11.51 10.59
C VAL A 228 6.16 -12.66 9.65
N SER A 229 7.40 -12.76 9.16
CA SER A 229 7.83 -13.88 8.31
C SER A 229 7.84 -15.24 9.03
N ALA A 230 7.92 -15.23 10.37
CA ALA A 230 7.85 -16.42 11.20
C ALA A 230 6.41 -16.85 11.58
N TYR A 231 5.39 -16.06 11.22
CA TYR A 231 4.00 -16.41 11.51
C TYR A 231 3.58 -17.64 10.70
N THR A 232 3.07 -18.65 11.41
CA THR A 232 2.54 -19.88 10.83
C THR A 232 1.01 -19.88 10.86
N GLY A 233 0.37 -20.50 9.86
CA GLY A 233 -1.09 -20.65 9.81
C GLY A 233 -1.85 -19.42 9.33
N MET A 234 -1.16 -18.32 9.02
CA MET A 234 -1.75 -17.21 8.26
C MET A 234 -1.66 -17.48 6.76
N GLY A 235 -2.63 -16.98 5.99
CA GLY A 235 -2.69 -17.21 4.56
C GLY A 235 -3.47 -16.16 3.79
N ILE A 236 -3.28 -16.11 2.47
CA ILE A 236 -4.10 -15.31 1.56
C ILE A 236 -4.57 -16.23 0.44
N THR A 237 -5.87 -16.30 0.21
CA THR A 237 -6.43 -17.18 -0.81
C THR A 237 -7.39 -16.40 -1.68
N TRP A 238 -7.22 -16.50 -2.99
CA TRP A 238 -8.18 -15.97 -3.95
C TRP A 238 -9.06 -17.07 -4.51
N TYR A 239 -10.33 -16.74 -4.73
CA TYR A 239 -11.34 -17.68 -5.19
C TYR A 239 -11.94 -17.20 -6.50
N ALA A 240 -12.14 -18.13 -7.44
CA ALA A 240 -12.85 -17.85 -8.69
C ALA A 240 -14.38 -17.74 -8.51
N SER A 241 -14.89 -18.25 -7.39
CA SER A 241 -16.30 -18.17 -7.01
C SER A 241 -16.43 -17.50 -5.65
N ALA A 242 -17.51 -16.74 -5.49
CA ALA A 242 -17.77 -16.02 -4.26
C ALA A 242 -17.77 -16.94 -3.04
N GLN A 243 -17.05 -16.53 -2.00
CA GLN A 243 -17.02 -17.16 -0.69
C GLN A 243 -17.95 -16.40 0.25
N SER A 244 -18.83 -17.14 0.91
CA SER A 244 -19.77 -16.58 1.87
C SER A 244 -19.10 -16.49 3.26
N ALA A 245 -19.10 -15.30 3.86
CA ALA A 245 -18.55 -15.06 5.20
C ALA A 245 -19.39 -14.04 5.98
N SER A 246 -19.26 -14.07 7.30
CA SER A 246 -19.94 -13.13 8.22
C SER A 246 -18.93 -12.51 9.18
N LEU A 247 -19.17 -11.26 9.57
CA LEU A 247 -18.42 -10.56 10.61
C LEU A 247 -19.18 -10.74 11.94
N GLY A 248 -18.93 -11.85 12.62
CA GLY A 248 -19.73 -12.26 13.77
C GLY A 248 -21.17 -12.60 13.34
N THR A 249 -22.16 -11.93 13.92
CA THR A 249 -23.59 -12.08 13.55
C THR A 249 -24.00 -11.23 12.35
N ASN A 250 -23.11 -10.37 11.83
CA ASN A 250 -23.39 -9.50 10.69
C ASN A 250 -23.01 -10.19 9.36
N GLY A 251 -24.00 -10.62 8.59
CA GLY A 251 -23.81 -11.34 7.34
C GLY A 251 -24.92 -12.39 7.10
N PRO A 252 -24.74 -13.28 6.11
CA PRO A 252 -23.54 -13.45 5.28
C PRO A 252 -23.39 -12.41 4.17
N TYR A 253 -22.15 -12.18 3.75
CA TYR A 253 -21.75 -11.42 2.57
C TYR A 253 -20.80 -12.25 1.70
N ASN A 254 -20.60 -11.80 0.46
CA ASN A 254 -19.78 -12.48 -0.53
C ASN A 254 -18.44 -11.77 -0.72
N TYR A 255 -17.38 -12.56 -0.85
CA TYR A 255 -15.99 -12.12 -1.01
C TYR A 255 -15.24 -13.04 -1.99
N HIS A 256 -14.17 -12.54 -2.62
CA HIS A 256 -13.34 -13.34 -3.54
C HIS A 256 -11.88 -13.46 -3.10
N ALA A 257 -11.48 -12.78 -2.03
CA ALA A 257 -10.20 -12.96 -1.39
C ALA A 257 -10.41 -13.15 0.12
N ILE A 258 -9.70 -14.10 0.71
CA ILE A 258 -9.72 -14.34 2.16
C ILE A 258 -8.30 -14.24 2.69
N ILE A 259 -8.12 -13.40 3.71
CA ILE A 259 -6.91 -13.32 4.53
C ILE A 259 -7.16 -14.11 5.81
N GLY A 260 -6.49 -15.24 5.99
CA GLY A 260 -6.50 -15.99 7.24
C GLY A 260 -5.58 -15.33 8.26
N ALA A 261 -6.16 -14.70 9.28
CA ALA A 261 -5.41 -13.98 10.33
C ALA A 261 -4.93 -14.88 11.48
N ASN A 262 -5.48 -16.09 11.65
CA ASN A 262 -5.04 -17.07 12.66
C ASN A 262 -4.91 -16.49 14.09
N GLY A 263 -5.92 -15.76 14.55
CA GLY A 263 -5.98 -15.15 15.88
C GLY A 263 -5.08 -13.93 16.06
N LYS A 264 -4.49 -13.40 14.99
CA LYS A 264 -3.68 -12.18 15.04
C LYS A 264 -4.53 -10.92 15.15
N SER A 265 -3.97 -9.90 15.79
CA SER A 265 -4.61 -8.58 15.85
C SER A 265 -4.68 -7.91 14.47
N HIS A 266 -5.51 -6.88 14.34
CA HIS A 266 -5.59 -6.07 13.11
C HIS A 266 -4.23 -5.47 12.72
N LEU A 267 -3.43 -4.97 13.67
CA LEU A 267 -2.10 -4.42 13.39
C LEU A 267 -1.08 -5.49 12.97
N GLU A 268 -1.11 -6.66 13.60
CA GLU A 268 -0.28 -7.81 13.18
C GLU A 268 -0.67 -8.29 11.78
N THR A 269 -1.97 -8.41 11.52
CA THR A 269 -2.52 -8.80 10.21
C THR A 269 -2.14 -7.79 9.14
N TYR A 270 -2.29 -6.49 9.42
CA TYR A 270 -1.86 -5.42 8.54
C TYR A 270 -0.37 -5.51 8.19
N SER A 271 0.50 -5.59 9.22
CA SER A 271 1.95 -5.67 9.04
C SER A 271 2.35 -6.90 8.22
N TRP A 272 1.69 -8.04 8.44
CA TRP A 272 1.93 -9.28 7.69
C TRP A 272 1.47 -9.19 6.23
N VAL A 273 0.29 -8.63 5.94
CA VAL A 273 -0.18 -8.43 4.56
C VAL A 273 0.75 -7.46 3.82
N GLN A 274 1.20 -6.39 4.46
CA GLN A 274 2.18 -5.49 3.85
C GLN A 274 3.48 -6.20 3.52
N TRP A 275 3.95 -7.11 4.39
CA TRP A 275 5.10 -7.94 4.10
C TRP A 275 4.86 -8.90 2.93
N LYS A 276 3.72 -9.60 2.87
CA LYS A 276 3.34 -10.48 1.75
C LYS A 276 3.35 -9.73 0.41
N LEU A 277 2.80 -8.52 0.37
CA LEU A 277 2.74 -7.67 -0.83
C LEU A 277 4.11 -7.11 -1.29
N ARG A 278 5.21 -7.37 -0.56
CA ARG A 278 6.58 -7.11 -1.01
C ARG A 278 7.30 -8.34 -1.56
N GLN A 279 6.72 -9.53 -1.41
CA GLN A 279 7.40 -10.76 -1.80
C GLN A 279 7.42 -10.92 -3.31
N ASN A 280 8.59 -11.22 -3.86
CA ASN A 280 8.75 -11.64 -5.26
C ASN A 280 8.52 -13.15 -5.40
N ALA A 281 7.43 -13.62 -4.80
CA ALA A 281 7.02 -15.01 -4.76
C ALA A 281 5.49 -15.05 -4.74
N ASP A 282 4.96 -16.24 -5.00
CA ASP A 282 3.54 -16.48 -4.88
C ASP A 282 3.05 -16.27 -3.44
N ILE A 283 1.93 -15.58 -3.31
CA ILE A 283 1.26 -15.32 -2.04
C ILE A 283 -0.17 -15.86 -2.02
N ASP A 284 -0.63 -16.50 -3.09
CA ASP A 284 -1.92 -17.18 -3.15
C ASP A 284 -1.77 -18.62 -2.65
N ASP A 285 -2.33 -18.92 -1.48
CA ASP A 285 -2.36 -20.28 -0.91
C ASP A 285 -3.44 -21.16 -1.57
N GLY A 286 -4.23 -20.58 -2.48
CA GLY A 286 -5.27 -21.26 -3.24
C GLY A 286 -4.80 -21.86 -4.56
N ALA A 287 -5.72 -21.85 -5.52
CA ALA A 287 -5.43 -22.27 -6.89
C ALA A 287 -5.03 -21.05 -7.73
N GLY A 288 -3.81 -21.05 -8.25
CA GLY A 288 -3.30 -19.98 -9.11
C GLY A 288 -1.90 -19.55 -8.68
N ASN A 289 -1.43 -18.47 -9.28
CA ASN A 289 -0.19 -17.81 -8.89
C ASN A 289 -0.43 -16.30 -8.83
N ARG A 290 -0.11 -15.68 -7.70
CA ARG A 290 -0.13 -14.23 -7.52
C ARG A 290 1.15 -13.78 -6.85
N THR A 291 2.01 -13.09 -7.59
CA THR A 291 3.26 -12.56 -7.06
C THR A 291 2.98 -11.35 -6.18
N GLY A 292 3.42 -11.42 -4.92
CA GLY A 292 3.12 -10.42 -3.91
C GLY A 292 3.44 -8.99 -4.34
N SER A 293 4.64 -8.76 -4.89
CA SER A 293 5.13 -7.44 -5.32
C SER A 293 4.31 -6.77 -6.43
N VAL A 294 3.45 -7.48 -7.14
CA VAL A 294 2.63 -6.90 -8.23
C VAL A 294 1.12 -7.11 -8.01
N ALA A 295 0.74 -7.88 -6.98
CA ALA A 295 -0.66 -8.02 -6.58
C ALA A 295 -1.20 -6.69 -6.05
N ALA A 296 -2.41 -6.31 -6.44
CA ALA A 296 -3.07 -5.10 -5.94
C ALA A 296 -3.13 -5.07 -4.40
N ALA A 297 -3.08 -3.87 -3.82
CA ALA A 297 -3.13 -3.74 -2.37
C ALA A 297 -4.45 -4.31 -1.80
N LEU A 298 -4.33 -5.12 -0.74
CA LEU A 298 -5.45 -5.85 -0.14
C LEU A 298 -6.07 -5.12 1.06
N VAL A 299 -5.26 -4.36 1.78
CA VAL A 299 -5.64 -3.67 3.01
C VAL A 299 -4.98 -2.31 3.11
N PHE A 300 -5.54 -1.44 3.95
CA PHE A 300 -4.96 -0.17 4.38
C PHE A 300 -5.48 0.20 5.77
N MET A 301 -4.78 1.10 6.43
CA MET A 301 -5.23 1.66 7.71
C MET A 301 -5.93 3.00 7.47
N ASP A 302 -7.13 3.13 8.02
CA ASP A 302 -7.87 4.40 8.12
C ASP A 302 -7.96 4.79 9.60
N GLY A 303 -7.04 5.66 10.02
CA GLY A 303 -6.76 5.88 11.43
C GLY A 303 -6.31 4.58 12.11
N THR A 304 -7.10 4.12 13.09
CA THR A 304 -6.88 2.86 13.83
C THR A 304 -7.62 1.66 13.24
N THR A 305 -8.44 1.86 12.21
CA THR A 305 -9.28 0.81 11.64
C THR A 305 -8.59 0.20 10.43
N LEU A 306 -8.40 -1.12 10.46
CA LEU A 306 -7.98 -1.90 9.30
C LEU A 306 -9.13 -1.98 8.29
N LYS A 307 -8.93 -1.44 7.10
CA LYS A 307 -9.87 -1.54 5.99
C LYS A 307 -9.34 -2.47 4.92
N THR A 308 -10.20 -3.35 4.40
CA THR A 308 -9.87 -4.15 3.22
C THR A 308 -10.22 -3.39 1.94
N ARG A 309 -9.47 -3.62 0.85
CA ARG A 309 -9.70 -2.98 -0.44
C ARG A 309 -10.50 -3.89 -1.34
N TYR A 310 -11.58 -3.36 -1.90
CA TYR A 310 -12.24 -3.98 -3.05
C TYR A 310 -11.26 -4.05 -4.22
N GLN A 311 -11.10 -5.24 -4.80
CA GLN A 311 -10.23 -5.46 -5.94
C GLN A 311 -11.05 -5.44 -7.23
N THR A 312 -10.90 -4.39 -8.03
CA THR A 312 -11.57 -4.28 -9.34
C THR A 312 -11.30 -5.51 -10.20
N GLY A 313 -12.36 -6.16 -10.69
CA GLY A 313 -12.27 -7.38 -11.49
C GLY A 313 -12.03 -8.67 -10.71
N VAL A 314 -11.91 -8.60 -9.37
CA VAL A 314 -11.78 -9.77 -8.49
C VAL A 314 -12.93 -9.82 -7.48
N GLY A 315 -13.11 -8.80 -6.64
CA GLY A 315 -14.17 -8.77 -5.62
C GLY A 315 -13.70 -8.23 -4.26
N GLY A 316 -14.51 -8.50 -3.23
CA GLY A 316 -14.27 -8.12 -1.85
C GLY A 316 -13.18 -8.96 -1.17
N VAL A 317 -12.64 -8.44 -0.08
CA VAL A 317 -11.58 -9.07 0.71
C VAL A 317 -12.07 -9.24 2.15
N HIS A 318 -12.12 -10.49 2.63
CA HIS A 318 -12.51 -10.86 4.00
C HIS A 318 -11.28 -11.20 4.85
N VAL A 319 -11.29 -10.87 6.16
CA VAL A 319 -10.24 -11.28 7.11
C VAL A 319 -10.81 -12.32 8.07
N ALA A 320 -10.51 -13.59 7.80
CA ALA A 320 -10.99 -14.71 8.59
C ALA A 320 -10.14 -14.93 9.85
N GLY A 321 -10.80 -15.21 10.97
CA GLY A 321 -10.13 -15.60 12.22
C GLY A 321 -9.27 -14.50 12.84
N ILE A 322 -9.67 -13.23 12.71
CA ILE A 322 -9.01 -12.11 13.40
C ILE A 322 -9.24 -12.21 14.93
N ALA A 323 -8.30 -11.71 15.73
CA ALA A 323 -8.45 -11.67 17.19
C ALA A 323 -9.72 -10.90 17.60
N ALA A 324 -10.46 -11.39 18.60
CA ALA A 324 -11.68 -10.74 19.09
C ALA A 324 -11.45 -9.30 19.60
N SER A 325 -10.24 -9.01 20.10
CA SER A 325 -9.82 -7.66 20.49
C SER A 325 -9.77 -6.66 19.31
N SER A 326 -9.87 -7.14 18.07
CA SER A 326 -9.82 -6.34 16.84
C SER A 326 -11.18 -6.12 16.18
N TYR A 327 -12.28 -6.68 16.71
CA TYR A 327 -13.61 -6.56 16.08
C TYR A 327 -14.06 -5.12 15.89
N ASN A 328 -13.74 -4.22 16.84
CA ASN A 328 -14.05 -2.79 16.72
C ASN A 328 -13.10 -2.03 15.77
N PHE A 329 -12.04 -2.66 15.29
CA PHE A 329 -10.94 -2.03 14.55
C PHE A 329 -10.77 -2.61 13.13
N ILE A 330 -11.83 -3.18 12.57
CA ILE A 330 -11.83 -3.72 11.21
C ILE A 330 -13.11 -3.39 10.46
N ALA A 331 -12.97 -3.04 9.18
CA ALA A 331 -14.08 -2.93 8.24
C ALA A 331 -13.71 -3.55 6.88
N GLU A 332 -14.56 -4.41 6.35
CA GLU A 332 -14.25 -5.24 5.19
C GLU A 332 -15.12 -4.85 4.00
N ALA A 333 -14.52 -4.55 2.85
CA ALA A 333 -15.25 -4.35 1.61
C ALA A 333 -15.72 -5.70 1.05
N ASP A 334 -17.04 -5.86 0.91
CA ASP A 334 -17.65 -7.02 0.24
C ASP A 334 -17.59 -6.91 -1.29
N ASP A 335 -18.13 -7.91 -2.00
CA ASP A 335 -18.19 -7.93 -3.47
C ASP A 335 -19.00 -6.80 -4.09
N THR A 336 -19.83 -6.09 -3.31
CA THR A 336 -20.54 -4.89 -3.76
C THR A 336 -19.73 -3.61 -3.56
N GLY A 337 -18.55 -3.72 -2.94
CA GLY A 337 -17.69 -2.60 -2.53
C GLY A 337 -18.16 -1.91 -1.24
N ALA A 338 -19.18 -2.45 -0.56
CA ALA A 338 -19.70 -1.89 0.68
C ALA A 338 -18.88 -2.38 1.88
N TYR A 339 -18.53 -1.47 2.79
CA TYR A 339 -17.85 -1.83 4.03
C TYR A 339 -18.80 -2.48 5.03
N ARG A 340 -18.37 -3.62 5.58
CA ARG A 340 -19.04 -4.40 6.62
C ARG A 340 -18.19 -4.40 7.88
N THR A 341 -18.82 -4.36 9.05
CA THR A 341 -18.13 -4.35 10.36
C THR A 341 -18.70 -5.43 11.26
N TYR A 342 -17.90 -5.87 12.24
CA TYR A 342 -18.41 -6.67 13.34
C TYR A 342 -19.43 -5.85 14.17
N PRO A 343 -20.39 -6.52 14.85
CA PRO A 343 -21.13 -5.89 15.93
C PRO A 343 -20.18 -5.25 16.94
N TYR A 344 -20.50 -4.05 17.41
CA TYR A 344 -19.63 -3.32 18.31
C TYR A 344 -19.54 -4.04 19.66
N THR A 345 -18.32 -4.25 20.15
CA THR A 345 -18.09 -4.79 21.49
C THR A 345 -17.75 -3.63 22.44
N ALA A 346 -18.68 -3.23 23.29
CA ALA A 346 -18.44 -2.27 24.35
C ALA A 346 -17.60 -2.91 25.48
N ALA A 347 -16.87 -2.10 26.23
CA ALA A 347 -16.19 -2.55 27.45
C ALA A 347 -16.89 -1.99 28.67
N LEU A 348 -17.02 -2.82 29.72
CA LEU A 348 -17.54 -2.46 31.03
C LEU A 348 -16.49 -2.81 32.10
N THR A 349 -16.11 -1.82 32.91
CA THR A 349 -15.24 -2.03 34.06
C THR A 349 -16.04 -1.95 35.36
N CYS A 350 -15.98 -3.00 36.17
CA CYS A 350 -16.50 -3.00 37.53
C CYS A 350 -15.37 -2.68 38.51
N GLU A 351 -15.49 -1.55 39.22
CA GLU A 351 -14.53 -1.10 40.24
C GLU A 351 -15.09 -1.36 41.63
N PHE A 352 -14.31 -2.02 42.48
CA PHE A 352 -14.71 -2.41 43.83
C PHE A 352 -13.84 -1.69 44.87
N ASP A 353 -14.49 -1.17 45.92
CA ASP A 353 -13.75 -0.58 47.03
C ASP A 353 -12.91 -1.62 47.80
N SER A 354 -12.01 -1.12 48.66
CA SER A 354 -11.10 -1.98 49.41
C SER A 354 -11.81 -2.94 50.38
N TYR A 355 -13.05 -2.63 50.80
CA TYR A 355 -13.79 -3.49 51.72
C TYR A 355 -14.31 -4.73 51.00
N LEU A 356 -14.88 -4.56 49.80
CA LEU A 356 -15.33 -5.69 48.98
C LEU A 356 -14.15 -6.58 48.54
N VAL A 357 -12.99 -5.99 48.24
CA VAL A 357 -11.79 -6.72 47.81
C VAL A 357 -11.11 -7.49 48.95
N ALA A 358 -11.11 -6.91 50.16
CA ALA A 358 -10.45 -7.50 51.34
C ALA A 358 -11.40 -8.29 52.25
N ASP A 359 -12.63 -8.54 51.81
CA ASP A 359 -13.62 -9.31 52.57
C ASP A 359 -13.06 -10.70 52.92
N ALA A 360 -13.27 -11.13 54.18
CA ALA A 360 -12.71 -12.39 54.66
C ALA A 360 -13.33 -13.61 53.96
N GLY A 361 -14.61 -13.50 53.55
CA GLY A 361 -15.28 -14.41 52.64
C GLY A 361 -15.26 -13.88 51.19
N PRO A 362 -15.60 -14.71 50.19
CA PRO A 362 -15.62 -14.26 48.80
C PRO A 362 -16.83 -13.35 48.55
N SER A 363 -16.63 -12.04 48.61
CA SER A 363 -17.56 -11.03 48.08
C SER A 363 -18.04 -11.42 46.68
N LYS A 364 -19.31 -11.16 46.37
CA LYS A 364 -19.92 -11.47 45.08
C LYS A 364 -20.54 -10.25 44.42
N PHE A 365 -20.62 -10.26 43.10
CA PHE A 365 -21.30 -9.23 42.32
C PHE A 365 -22.14 -9.82 41.19
N TRP A 366 -23.12 -9.04 40.75
CA TRP A 366 -23.99 -9.31 39.61
C TRP A 366 -24.33 -7.99 38.91
N VAL A 367 -24.40 -8.00 37.59
CA VAL A 367 -24.87 -6.86 36.79
C VAL A 367 -26.13 -7.26 36.05
N PHE A 368 -27.22 -6.52 36.26
CA PHE A 368 -28.50 -6.74 35.61
C PHE A 368 -28.80 -5.60 34.63
N ALA A 369 -29.58 -5.89 33.59
CA ALA A 369 -30.28 -4.83 32.88
C ALA A 369 -31.26 -4.13 33.85
N ALA A 370 -31.32 -2.81 33.82
CA ALA A 370 -32.15 -2.04 34.75
C ALA A 370 -33.65 -2.36 34.60
N SER A 371 -34.09 -2.80 33.41
CA SER A 371 -35.45 -3.28 33.15
C SER A 371 -35.81 -4.56 33.91
N ASP A 372 -34.81 -5.40 34.18
CA ASP A 372 -35.00 -6.76 34.71
C ASP A 372 -34.72 -6.80 36.21
N TYR A 373 -34.01 -5.79 36.72
CA TYR A 373 -33.68 -5.65 38.13
C TYR A 373 -34.95 -5.49 39.00
N GLY A 374 -35.05 -6.29 40.05
CA GLY A 374 -36.23 -6.33 40.94
C GLY A 374 -37.32 -7.33 40.53
N THR A 375 -37.15 -8.02 39.40
CA THR A 375 -38.02 -9.13 39.01
C THR A 375 -37.44 -10.46 39.51
N PRO A 376 -38.16 -11.23 40.35
CA PRO A 376 -37.66 -12.52 40.83
C PRO A 376 -37.36 -13.49 39.69
N GLY A 377 -36.15 -14.06 39.67
CA GLY A 377 -35.72 -15.04 38.66
C GLY A 377 -35.00 -14.45 37.44
N SER A 378 -34.83 -13.13 37.35
CA SER A 378 -34.02 -12.51 36.30
C SER A 378 -32.56 -12.97 36.36
N SER A 379 -31.96 -13.20 35.20
CA SER A 379 -30.52 -13.50 35.08
C SER A 379 -29.71 -12.21 34.90
N PRO A 380 -28.43 -12.18 35.31
CA PRO A 380 -27.52 -11.10 34.96
C PRO A 380 -27.43 -10.89 33.44
N ILE A 381 -26.96 -9.72 33.04
CA ILE A 381 -26.65 -9.46 31.63
C ILE A 381 -25.42 -10.29 31.24
N ASN A 382 -25.45 -10.85 30.03
CA ASN A 382 -24.32 -11.59 29.48
C ASN A 382 -23.24 -10.66 28.95
N ASP A 383 -22.00 -11.07 29.11
CA ASP A 383 -20.85 -10.53 28.40
C ASP A 383 -20.86 -10.96 26.92
N ALA A 384 -19.91 -10.47 26.13
CA ALA A 384 -19.79 -10.78 24.71
C ALA A 384 -19.49 -12.27 24.42
N SER A 385 -19.05 -13.03 25.43
CA SER A 385 -18.82 -14.49 25.36
C SER A 385 -20.06 -15.31 25.76
N ALA A 386 -21.19 -14.66 26.00
CA ALA A 386 -22.43 -15.26 26.50
C ALA A 386 -22.32 -15.85 27.91
N THR A 387 -21.47 -15.23 28.76
CA THR A 387 -21.35 -15.55 30.18
C THR A 387 -21.93 -14.42 31.02
N ASP A 388 -22.67 -14.74 32.08
CA ASP A 388 -23.20 -13.73 33.01
C ASP A 388 -22.08 -12.80 33.52
N ILE A 389 -22.32 -11.49 33.52
CA ILE A 389 -21.46 -10.51 34.21
C ILE A 389 -21.77 -10.59 35.71
N ALA A 390 -21.24 -11.64 36.33
CA ALA A 390 -21.39 -11.94 37.74
C ALA A 390 -20.24 -12.83 38.23
N GLY A 391 -20.05 -12.92 39.55
CA GLY A 391 -19.08 -13.83 40.14
C GLY A 391 -18.49 -13.33 41.45
N ASN A 392 -17.34 -13.88 41.82
CA ASN A 392 -16.59 -13.42 42.98
C ASN A 392 -15.78 -12.16 42.64
N VAL A 393 -15.71 -11.22 43.58
CA VAL A 393 -14.81 -10.08 43.50
C VAL A 393 -13.39 -10.57 43.76
N THR A 394 -12.53 -10.56 42.74
CA THR A 394 -11.16 -11.10 42.80
C THR A 394 -10.08 -10.03 42.65
N ALA A 395 -10.46 -8.82 42.26
CA ALA A 395 -9.58 -7.68 42.09
C ALA A 395 -10.38 -6.38 42.29
N ALA A 396 -9.69 -5.28 42.57
CA ALA A 396 -10.30 -3.95 42.67
C ALA A 396 -10.89 -3.44 41.35
N SER A 397 -10.47 -4.02 40.22
CA SER A 397 -10.99 -3.71 38.89
C SER A 397 -11.14 -5.00 38.10
N MET A 398 -12.35 -5.25 37.58
CA MET A 398 -12.67 -6.40 36.74
C MET A 398 -13.26 -5.89 35.42
N ALA A 399 -12.76 -6.39 34.29
CA ALA A 399 -13.17 -5.94 32.96
C ALA A 399 -14.02 -6.99 32.25
N PHE A 400 -15.10 -6.53 31.61
CA PHE A 400 -16.04 -7.33 30.83
C PHE A 400 -16.24 -6.70 29.45
N SER A 401 -16.55 -7.53 28.47
CA SER A 401 -16.96 -7.10 27.12
C SER A 401 -18.47 -7.27 26.95
N TYR A 402 -19.13 -6.42 26.18
CA TYR A 402 -20.57 -6.49 25.94
C TYR A 402 -20.87 -6.33 24.44
N ASN A 403 -21.69 -7.21 23.86
CA ASN A 403 -22.14 -7.07 22.47
C ASN A 403 -23.19 -5.96 22.39
N TRP A 404 -22.74 -4.75 22.05
CA TRP A 404 -23.57 -3.56 22.03
C TRP A 404 -24.40 -3.49 20.74
N VAL A 405 -25.68 -3.20 20.91
CA VAL A 405 -26.65 -2.96 19.81
C VAL A 405 -27.34 -1.60 20.01
N THR A 406 -27.69 -1.32 21.26
CA THR A 406 -28.23 -0.06 21.76
C THR A 406 -27.71 0.14 23.17
N ASP A 407 -27.75 1.37 23.65
CA ASP A 407 -27.40 1.67 25.04
C ASP A 407 -28.33 0.90 25.98
N VAL A 408 -27.74 0.30 27.03
CA VAL A 408 -28.46 -0.47 28.03
C VAL A 408 -28.15 0.08 29.41
N ASP A 409 -29.18 0.57 30.09
CA ASP A 409 -29.09 0.91 31.49
C ASP A 409 -28.91 -0.35 32.33
N VAL A 410 -27.96 -0.31 33.27
CA VAL A 410 -27.59 -1.44 34.11
C VAL A 410 -27.58 -1.09 35.58
N VAL A 411 -27.92 -2.09 36.39
CA VAL A 411 -27.84 -2.06 37.85
C VAL A 411 -26.90 -3.16 38.30
N GLY A 412 -25.77 -2.75 38.88
CA GLY A 412 -24.84 -3.64 39.55
C GLY A 412 -25.19 -3.79 41.02
N VAL A 413 -25.09 -5.01 41.55
CA VAL A 413 -25.12 -5.28 42.99
C VAL A 413 -23.86 -6.02 43.38
N ALA A 414 -23.16 -5.55 44.42
CA ALA A 414 -22.07 -6.26 45.07
C ALA A 414 -22.38 -6.46 46.54
N ILE A 415 -22.02 -7.62 47.09
CA ILE A 415 -22.34 -8.02 48.46
C ILE A 415 -21.10 -8.64 49.09
N GLY A 416 -20.68 -8.08 50.22
CA GLY A 416 -19.74 -8.73 51.12
C GLY A 416 -20.37 -9.90 51.84
N THR A 417 -19.57 -10.93 52.07
CA THR A 417 -19.98 -12.14 52.76
C THR A 417 -19.67 -12.12 54.25
N ASP A 418 -18.69 -11.34 54.72
CA ASP A 418 -18.34 -11.25 56.14
C ASP A 418 -18.27 -9.80 56.66
N ASP A 419 -17.41 -8.99 56.05
CA ASP A 419 -16.95 -7.69 56.55
C ASP A 419 -17.30 -6.50 55.63
N ALA A 420 -17.84 -6.74 54.44
CA ALA A 420 -18.29 -5.69 53.53
C ALA A 420 -19.82 -5.59 53.41
N LYS A 421 -20.34 -4.37 53.26
CA LYS A 421 -21.78 -4.12 53.07
C LYS A 421 -22.24 -4.48 51.65
N ILE A 422 -23.53 -4.34 51.43
CA ILE A 422 -24.13 -4.33 50.10
C ILE A 422 -23.85 -2.97 49.44
N ALA A 423 -23.34 -2.99 48.20
CA ALA A 423 -23.20 -1.84 47.33
C ALA A 423 -24.07 -2.00 46.08
N ILE A 424 -24.73 -0.92 45.67
CA ILE A 424 -25.48 -0.85 44.41
C ILE A 424 -24.85 0.23 43.55
N ALA A 425 -24.57 -0.11 42.30
CA ALA A 425 -24.04 0.79 41.29
C ALA A 425 -25.03 0.91 40.13
N TYR A 426 -25.16 2.12 39.58
CA TYR A 426 -26.00 2.40 38.41
C TYR A 426 -25.12 2.93 37.30
N GLY A 427 -25.44 2.58 36.06
CA GLY A 427 -24.74 3.09 34.89
C GLY A 427 -25.47 2.70 33.60
N THR A 428 -24.86 3.07 32.48
CA THR A 428 -25.32 2.71 31.15
C THR A 428 -24.14 2.12 30.39
N ILE A 429 -24.34 1.00 29.72
CA ILE A 429 -23.38 0.47 28.76
C ILE A 429 -23.64 1.16 27.44
N GLU A 430 -22.88 2.21 27.16
CA GLU A 430 -22.90 2.95 25.90
C GLU A 430 -22.01 2.28 24.85
N GLN A 431 -22.07 2.75 23.60
CA GLN A 431 -21.15 2.38 22.52
C GLN A 431 -19.73 2.89 22.78
N SER A 432 -19.09 2.37 23.82
CA SER A 432 -17.85 2.88 24.38
C SER A 432 -16.99 1.77 24.96
N THR A 433 -15.68 1.99 24.98
CA THR A 433 -14.73 1.15 25.73
C THR A 433 -14.44 1.69 27.14
N GLY A 434 -15.15 2.74 27.56
CA GLY A 434 -14.94 3.42 28.84
C GLY A 434 -16.09 3.28 29.85
N ASN A 435 -17.05 2.37 29.64
CA ASN A 435 -18.17 2.21 30.58
C ASN A 435 -17.68 1.68 31.93
N LYS A 436 -18.28 2.15 33.02
CA LYS A 436 -17.88 1.76 34.37
C LYS A 436 -19.05 1.64 35.34
N LEU A 437 -18.91 0.73 36.31
CA LEU A 437 -19.73 0.63 37.51
C LEU A 437 -18.82 0.68 38.73
N VAL A 438 -19.10 1.59 39.66
CA VAL A 438 -18.27 1.79 40.86
C VAL A 438 -19.06 1.35 42.08
N PHE A 439 -18.55 0.33 42.77
CA PHE A 439 -19.17 -0.29 43.94
C PHE A 439 -18.49 0.19 45.22
N VAL A 440 -19.24 0.93 46.03
CA VAL A 440 -18.79 1.46 47.32
C VAL A 440 -19.66 0.89 48.43
N ALA A 441 -19.17 -0.13 49.12
CA ALA A 441 -19.87 -0.83 50.20
C ALA A 441 -19.56 -0.23 51.57
N GLY A 442 -18.28 -0.01 51.87
CA GLY A 442 -17.84 0.23 53.23
C GLY A 442 -17.84 -1.04 54.10
N GLN A 443 -17.33 -0.91 55.33
CA GLN A 443 -17.23 -2.00 56.31
C GLN A 443 -18.58 -2.33 56.97
N GLU A 444 -18.97 -3.60 56.94
CA GLU A 444 -20.04 -4.17 57.75
C GLU A 444 -19.53 -4.49 59.16
N ARG A 445 -20.33 -4.17 60.19
CA ARG A 445 -19.94 -4.30 61.60
C ARG A 445 -20.91 -5.14 62.44
N TRP A 446 -22.06 -5.50 61.86
CA TRP A 446 -23.16 -6.14 62.55
C TRP A 446 -23.45 -7.53 62.01
N TYR A 447 -22.83 -7.93 60.90
CA TYR A 447 -22.96 -9.27 60.37
C TYR A 447 -22.12 -10.25 61.20
N VAL A 448 -22.78 -11.35 61.60
CA VAL A 448 -22.14 -12.50 62.24
C VAL A 448 -22.81 -13.72 61.64
N ASN A 449 -22.03 -14.56 60.96
CA ASN A 449 -22.48 -15.88 60.52
C ASN A 449 -22.09 -16.91 61.61
N PRO A 450 -23.04 -17.34 62.47
CA PRO A 450 -22.75 -18.14 63.66
C PRO A 450 -22.26 -19.56 63.36
#